data_AF-A0A8B9RZT6-F1
#
_entry.id   AF-A0A8B9RZT6-F1
#
_cell.length_a   1.000
_cell.length_b   1.000
_cell.length_c   1.000
_cell.angle_alpha   90.00
_cell.angle_beta   90.00
_cell.angle_gamma   90.00
#
_symmetry.space_group_name_H-M   'P 1'
#
loop_
_entity.id
_entity.type
_entity.pdbx_description
1 polymer ?
#
loop_
_entity_poly.entity_id
_entity_poly.type
_entity_poly.pdbx_seq_one_letter_code
_entity_poly.pdbx_strand_id
1 'polypeptide(L)'
;CCYFWKEFNVSCRYGGVFHVEKNGRYSLTRSEAVELCRALNSTLSTLEQLKKAHELGFETCRYGFVVGNIVIPRINPYHLCAANHTGVYKLSANTTGRYDAYCYNATGMSMLL
;
A
#
# COMPACT_ATOMS: atom_id res chain seq x y z
N CYS A 1 2.74 5.16 14.64
CA CYS A 1 1.34 5.64 14.44
C CYS A 1 0.54 4.62 13.65
N CYS A 2 -0.01 3.60 14.31
CA CYS A 2 -1.08 2.79 13.74
C CYS A 2 -2.37 3.25 14.41
N TYR A 3 -3.22 3.98 13.69
CA TYR A 3 -4.55 4.31 14.18
C TYR A 3 -5.45 3.11 13.93
N PHE A 4 -5.99 2.54 15.00
CA PHE A 4 -6.94 1.43 14.91
C PHE A 4 -8.35 1.99 14.84
N TRP A 5 -8.86 2.18 13.63
CA TRP A 5 -10.31 2.17 13.43
C TRP A 5 -10.73 0.71 13.48
N LYS A 6 -11.84 0.39 14.16
CA LYS A 6 -12.25 -1.00 14.47
C LYS A 6 -12.28 -1.95 13.26
N GLU A 7 -12.31 -1.42 12.04
CA GLU A 7 -12.36 -2.13 10.76
C GLU A 7 -11.09 -2.02 9.89
N PHE A 8 -10.18 -1.08 10.18
CA PHE A 8 -9.03 -0.77 9.32
C PHE A 8 -7.71 -1.01 10.05
N ASN A 9 -6.82 -1.76 9.41
CA ASN A 9 -5.45 -1.93 9.86
C ASN A 9 -4.53 -1.10 8.97
N VAL A 10 -3.78 -0.17 9.57
CA VAL A 10 -2.97 0.84 8.90
C VAL A 10 -1.52 0.66 9.32
N SER A 11 -0.62 0.50 8.35
CA SER A 11 0.82 0.33 8.61
C SER A 11 1.51 1.64 9.02
N CYS A 12 2.76 1.51 9.48
CA CYS A 12 3.68 2.65 9.54
C CYS A 12 3.89 3.28 8.15
N ARG A 13 4.31 4.55 8.15
CA ARG A 13 4.56 5.33 6.93
C ARG A 13 6.04 5.31 6.56
N TYR A 14 6.33 5.16 5.27
CA TYR A 14 7.67 5.22 4.69
C TYR A 14 7.65 6.20 3.53
N GLY A 15 8.38 7.31 3.64
CA GLY A 15 8.33 8.39 2.63
C GLY A 15 6.90 8.87 2.35
N GLY A 16 6.03 8.88 3.36
CA GLY A 16 4.61 9.24 3.25
C GLY A 16 3.67 8.10 2.81
N VAL A 17 4.18 6.98 2.30
CA VAL A 17 3.35 5.83 1.87
C VAL A 17 3.05 4.90 3.04
N PHE A 18 1.82 4.40 3.11
CA PHE A 18 1.40 3.36 4.05
C PHE A 18 0.38 2.41 3.42
N HIS A 19 0.31 1.20 3.95
CA HIS A 19 -0.69 0.20 3.61
C HIS A 19 -1.93 0.37 4.49
N VAL A 20 -3.10 0.11 3.91
CA VAL A 20 -4.35 -0.06 4.64
C VAL A 20 -5.12 -1.27 4.13
N GLU A 21 -5.53 -2.14 5.05
CA GLU A 21 -6.48 -3.23 4.80
C GLU A 21 -7.79 -3.00 5.56
N LYS A 22 -8.88 -3.54 5.03
CA LYS A 22 -10.21 -3.53 5.66
C LYS A 22 -10.57 -4.95 6.10
N ASN A 23 -10.99 -5.12 7.35
CA ASN A 23 -11.51 -6.37 7.91
C ASN A 23 -10.57 -7.60 7.76
N GLY A 24 -9.26 -7.38 7.68
CA GLY A 24 -8.25 -8.46 7.57
C GLY A 24 -8.31 -9.29 6.28
N ARG A 25 -9.06 -8.84 5.26
CA ARG A 25 -9.26 -9.56 4.00
C ARG A 25 -9.19 -8.60 2.83
N TYR A 26 -8.87 -9.14 1.64
CA TYR A 26 -9.00 -8.38 0.40
C TYR A 26 -10.46 -8.08 0.10
N SER A 27 -10.87 -6.83 0.34
CA SER A 27 -12.28 -6.44 0.22
C SER A 27 -12.52 -5.14 -0.54
N LEU A 28 -11.48 -4.37 -0.88
CA LEU A 28 -11.66 -3.09 -1.57
C LEU A 28 -11.66 -3.31 -3.07
N THR A 29 -12.56 -2.64 -3.77
CA THR A 29 -12.41 -2.30 -5.18
C THR A 29 -11.47 -1.09 -5.34
N ARG A 30 -11.03 -0.78 -6.56
CA ARG A 30 -10.16 0.38 -6.80
C ARG A 30 -10.83 1.70 -6.39
N SER A 31 -12.12 1.88 -6.66
CA SER A 31 -12.86 3.08 -6.23
C SER A 31 -12.93 3.17 -4.71
N GLU A 32 -13.26 2.07 -4.03
CA GLU A 32 -13.27 2.02 -2.56
C GLU A 32 -11.89 2.31 -1.96
N ALA A 33 -10.81 1.86 -2.59
CA ALA A 33 -9.44 2.17 -2.18
C ALA A 33 -9.12 3.67 -2.30
N VAL A 34 -9.57 4.33 -3.37
CA VAL A 34 -9.43 5.78 -3.53
C VAL A 34 -10.19 6.53 -2.45
N GLU A 35 -11.45 6.17 -2.19
CA GLU A 35 -12.24 6.83 -1.15
C GLU A 35 -11.69 6.57 0.25
N LEU A 36 -11.18 5.37 0.52
CA LEU A 36 -10.54 5.05 1.80
C LEU A 36 -9.28 5.89 2.03
N CYS A 37 -8.42 6.05 1.02
CA CYS A 37 -7.26 6.94 1.16
C CYS A 37 -7.69 8.39 1.42
N ARG A 38 -8.74 8.89 0.74
CA ARG A 38 -9.28 10.23 0.99
C ARG A 38 -9.82 10.40 2.41
N ALA A 39 -10.58 9.41 2.91
CA ALA A 39 -11.08 9.40 4.28
C ALA A 39 -9.95 9.43 5.33
N LEU A 40 -8.75 8.95 4.97
CA LEU A 40 -7.54 9.01 5.79
C LEU A 40 -6.70 10.28 5.52
N ASN A 41 -7.29 11.34 4.95
CA ASN A 41 -6.61 12.58 4.58
C ASN A 41 -5.36 12.34 3.73
N SER A 42 -5.48 11.43 2.77
CA SER A 42 -4.39 10.91 1.94
C SER A 42 -4.87 10.72 0.51
N THR A 43 -3.96 10.40 -0.41
CA THR A 43 -4.29 10.01 -1.79
C THR A 43 -3.89 8.57 -2.04
N LEU A 44 -4.41 7.94 -3.10
CA LEU A 44 -3.83 6.68 -3.57
C LEU A 44 -2.38 6.95 -4.00
N SER A 45 -1.44 6.12 -3.54
CA SER A 45 -0.02 6.29 -3.86
C SER A 45 0.20 6.15 -5.36
N THR A 46 1.09 6.98 -5.93
CA THR A 46 1.65 6.71 -7.25
C THR A 46 2.64 5.54 -7.17
N LEU A 47 3.00 4.97 -8.32
CA LEU A 47 4.01 3.92 -8.37
C LEU A 47 5.39 4.45 -7.95
N GLU A 48 5.73 5.68 -8.33
CA GLU A 48 6.98 6.34 -8.00
C GLU A 48 7.10 6.61 -6.51
N GLN A 49 6.02 7.05 -5.85
CA GLN A 49 5.98 7.21 -4.40
C GLN A 49 6.19 5.88 -3.68
N LEU A 50 5.55 4.81 -4.15
CA LEU A 50 5.74 3.48 -3.57
C LEU A 50 7.16 2.95 -3.77
N LYS A 51 7.78 3.19 -4.93
CA LYS A 51 9.18 2.83 -5.18
C LYS A 51 10.13 3.54 -4.20
N LYS A 52 9.95 4.84 -3.96
CA LYS A 52 10.71 5.58 -2.95
C LYS A 52 10.48 5.04 -1.54
N ALA A 53 9.24 4.69 -1.19
CA ALA A 53 8.95 4.06 0.09
C ALA A 53 9.65 2.70 0.25
N HIS A 54 9.68 1.90 -0.83
CA HIS A 54 10.37 0.60 -0.87
C HIS A 54 11.89 0.74 -0.67
N GLU A 55 12.52 1.75 -1.29
CA GLU A 55 13.93 2.11 -1.05
C GLU A 55 14.21 2.47 0.43
N LEU A 56 13.20 3.02 1.13
CA LEU A 56 13.27 3.36 2.56
C LEU A 56 12.96 2.18 3.50
N GLY A 57 12.71 0.98 2.97
CA GLY A 57 12.43 -0.21 3.79
C GLY A 57 10.97 -0.68 3.79
N PHE A 58 10.10 -0.09 2.96
CA PHE A 58 8.69 -0.49 2.93
C PHE A 58 8.47 -1.81 2.19
N GLU A 59 8.06 -2.85 2.91
CA GLU A 59 7.61 -4.12 2.35
C GLU A 59 6.30 -4.60 2.99
N THR A 60 5.49 -5.35 2.24
CA THR A 60 4.32 -6.05 2.77
C THR A 60 4.19 -7.45 2.17
N CYS A 61 3.32 -8.29 2.72
CA CYS A 61 2.87 -9.53 2.07
C CYS A 61 1.45 -9.38 1.48
N ARG A 62 1.10 -8.18 0.99
CA ARG A 62 -0.28 -7.87 0.59
C ARG A 62 -0.31 -7.17 -0.76
N TYR A 63 -1.18 -7.64 -1.64
CA TYR A 63 -1.51 -6.91 -2.87
C TYR A 63 -2.38 -5.72 -2.52
N GLY A 64 -2.02 -4.56 -3.07
CA GLY A 64 -2.77 -3.33 -2.86
C GLY A 64 -2.80 -2.43 -4.08
N PHE A 65 -3.84 -1.63 -4.18
CA PHE A 65 -3.99 -0.65 -5.24
C PHE A 65 -2.99 0.51 -5.08
N VAL A 66 -2.38 0.87 -6.21
CA VAL A 66 -1.73 2.16 -6.49
C VAL A 66 -2.38 2.76 -7.74
N VAL A 67 -2.00 3.99 -8.09
CA VAL A 67 -2.44 4.60 -9.36
C VAL A 67 -2.09 3.67 -10.53
N GLY A 68 -3.11 3.26 -11.28
CA GLY A 68 -3.00 2.41 -12.48
C GLY A 68 -2.63 0.94 -12.26
N ASN A 69 -2.13 0.52 -11.09
CA ASN A 69 -1.59 -0.83 -10.89
C ASN A 69 -2.06 -1.45 -9.56
N ILE A 70 -1.97 -2.78 -9.47
CA ILE A 70 -2.04 -3.53 -8.21
C ILE A 70 -0.65 -4.10 -7.97
N VAL A 71 -0.10 -3.89 -6.79
CA VAL A 71 1.31 -4.15 -6.52
C VAL A 71 1.51 -4.76 -5.14
N ILE A 72 2.69 -5.34 -4.95
CA ILE A 72 3.20 -5.81 -3.66
C ILE A 72 4.70 -5.42 -3.57
N PRO A 73 5.10 -4.55 -2.63
CA PRO A 73 6.50 -4.21 -2.40
C PRO A 73 7.16 -5.30 -1.53
N ARG A 74 8.23 -5.92 -2.03
CA ARG A 74 8.99 -6.98 -1.35
C ARG A 74 10.46 -6.62 -1.28
N ILE A 75 11.05 -6.63 -0.08
CA ILE A 75 12.51 -6.49 0.09
C ILE A 75 13.12 -7.87 0.22
N ASN A 76 12.62 -8.64 1.18
CA ASN A 76 13.07 -10.00 1.42
C ASN A 76 12.27 -11.01 0.56
N PRO A 77 12.92 -11.99 -0.08
CA PRO A 77 12.20 -13.04 -0.78
C PRO A 77 11.40 -13.87 0.23
N TYR A 78 10.13 -14.14 -0.09
CA TYR A 78 9.32 -15.06 0.71
C TYR A 78 8.32 -15.80 -0.18
N HIS A 79 8.31 -17.14 -0.10
CA HIS A 79 7.57 -18.00 -1.02
C HIS A 79 6.05 -17.74 -1.04
N LEU A 80 5.47 -17.28 0.07
CA LEU A 80 4.04 -16.94 0.16
C LEU A 80 3.72 -15.52 -0.32
N CYS A 81 4.71 -14.65 -0.55
CA CYS A 81 4.49 -13.27 -0.98
C CYS A 81 5.09 -13.07 -2.37
N ALA A 82 4.23 -13.03 -3.38
CA ALA A 82 4.64 -12.91 -4.78
C ALA A 82 5.68 -13.95 -5.20
N ALA A 83 5.60 -15.19 -4.70
CA ALA A 83 6.44 -16.31 -5.13
C ALA A 83 7.97 -15.99 -5.13
N ASN A 84 8.49 -15.46 -4.02
CA ASN A 84 9.89 -15.04 -3.85
C ASN A 84 10.35 -13.81 -4.66
N HIS A 85 9.46 -13.14 -5.41
CA HIS A 85 9.85 -11.90 -6.08
C HIS A 85 10.24 -10.80 -5.08
N THR A 86 11.25 -10.01 -5.45
CA THR A 86 11.67 -8.78 -4.77
C THR A 86 11.41 -7.56 -5.65
N GLY A 87 11.48 -6.37 -5.06
CA GLY A 87 11.09 -5.11 -5.68
C GLY A 87 9.59 -4.85 -5.59
N VAL A 88 9.10 -3.92 -6.41
CA VAL A 88 7.67 -3.61 -6.52
C VAL A 88 7.05 -4.50 -7.59
N TYR A 89 6.58 -5.69 -7.19
CA TYR A 89 5.96 -6.64 -8.11
C TYR A 89 4.57 -6.15 -8.52
N LYS A 90 4.31 -6.08 -9.83
CA LYS A 90 3.02 -5.72 -10.42
C LYS A 90 2.22 -6.97 -10.73
N LEU A 91 0.99 -7.02 -10.22
CA LEU A 91 0.08 -8.10 -10.54
C LEU A 91 -0.40 -7.98 -11.99
N SER A 92 -0.16 -9.02 -12.80
CA SER A 92 -0.48 -9.06 -14.24
C SER A 92 -1.87 -9.63 -14.57
N ALA A 93 -2.49 -10.38 -13.65
CA ALA A 93 -3.77 -11.04 -13.82
C ALA A 93 -4.72 -10.74 -12.65
N ASN A 94 -6.03 -10.99 -12.82
CA ASN A 94 -7.05 -10.73 -11.79
C ASN A 94 -7.07 -9.27 -11.31
N THR A 95 -6.94 -8.32 -12.25
CA THR A 95 -6.88 -6.88 -11.98
C THR A 95 -8.24 -6.25 -11.63
N THR A 96 -9.32 -7.01 -11.81
CA THR A 96 -10.69 -6.70 -11.39
C THR A 96 -11.02 -7.24 -9.99
N GLY A 97 -10.10 -7.99 -9.38
CA GLY A 97 -10.24 -8.52 -8.04
C GLY A 97 -10.29 -7.44 -6.95
N ARG A 98 -10.61 -7.87 -5.74
CA ARG A 98 -10.55 -7.03 -4.55
C ARG A 98 -9.19 -7.16 -3.90
N TYR A 99 -8.67 -6.07 -3.34
CA TYR A 99 -7.34 -6.00 -2.73
C TYR A 99 -7.32 -4.98 -1.57
N ASP A 100 -6.15 -4.71 -1.03
CA ASP A 100 -5.90 -3.63 -0.06
C ASP A 100 -5.56 -2.32 -0.79
N ALA A 101 -5.14 -1.27 -0.09
CA ALA A 101 -4.71 -0.02 -0.70
C ALA A 101 -3.34 0.45 -0.18
N TYR A 102 -2.58 1.11 -1.05
CA TYR A 102 -1.43 1.91 -0.65
C TYR A 102 -1.79 3.38 -0.77
N CYS A 103 -1.79 4.07 0.37
CA CYS A 103 -2.11 5.48 0.44
C CYS A 103 -0.83 6.30 0.67
N TYR A 104 -0.85 7.55 0.24
CA TYR A 104 0.24 8.50 0.38
C TYR A 104 -0.24 9.76 1.08
N ASN A 105 0.56 10.22 2.04
CA ASN A 105 0.35 11.49 2.70
C ASN A 105 1.69 12.21 2.95
N ALA A 106 1.81 13.39 2.35
CA ALA A 106 2.99 14.24 2.44
C ALA A 106 3.24 14.80 3.86
N THR A 107 2.22 14.95 4.70
CA THR A 107 2.35 15.59 6.03
C THR A 107 3.09 14.74 7.08
N GLY A 108 3.48 13.51 6.76
CA GLY A 108 4.44 12.74 7.56
C GLY A 108 5.91 13.03 7.24
N MET A 109 6.17 13.79 6.17
CA MET A 109 7.48 14.28 5.80
C MET A 109 7.68 15.62 6.50
N SER A 110 7.84 15.59 7.84
CA SER A 110 8.54 16.68 8.50
C SER A 110 9.89 16.75 7.81
N MET A 111 10.07 17.78 6.98
CA MET A 111 11.36 18.15 6.45
C MET A 111 12.31 18.17 7.65
N LEU A 112 13.33 17.32 7.63
CA LEU A 112 14.57 17.66 8.31
C LEU A 112 15.12 18.86 7.53
N LEU A 113 14.69 20.06 7.94
CA LEU A 113 15.50 21.25 7.86
C LEU A 113 16.35 21.29 9.13
#